data_AF-A0A6J4FSR0-F1
#
_entry.id   AF-A0A6J4FSR0-F1
#
_cell.length_a   1.000
_cell.length_b   1.000
_cell.length_c   1.000
_cell.angle_alpha   90.00
_cell.angle_beta   90.00
_cell.angle_gamma   90.00
#
_symmetry.space_group_name_H-M   'P 1'
#
loop_
_entity.id
_entity.type
_entity.pdbx_description
1 polymer ?
#
loop_
_entity_poly.entity_id
_entity_poly.type
_entity_poly.pdbx_seq_one_letter_code
_entity_poly.pdbx_strand_id
1 'polypeptide(L)'
;MTKAQRSTLVSLVTAACLAWMAGIGWLMWTTLPESAVAHHSSSSVKDRMEAECQGTFKQRYQCKEEIIVESGRDTFWNLSSRFLLVIVPPIIATVWLSSFLGRHPVPLNPGHHQEAGGDWKQRAFKHTQTQSPEEAARDLHLDKTELPGARRGPGKAAHHTLDDIAPVDDWKSKAKAHTTRPRMPEDR
;
A
#
# COMPACT_ATOMS: atom_id res chain seq x y z
N MET A 1 3.45 24.95 9.83
CA MET A 1 4.10 24.37 8.64
C MET A 1 3.17 24.53 7.45
N THR A 2 3.62 25.13 6.35
CA THR A 2 2.78 25.35 5.16
C THR A 2 2.67 24.07 4.32
N LYS A 3 1.66 23.98 3.43
CA LYS A 3 1.53 22.84 2.49
C LYS A 3 2.77 22.68 1.61
N ALA A 4 3.33 23.79 1.13
CA ALA A 4 4.54 23.79 0.31
C ALA A 4 5.75 23.21 1.07
N GLN A 5 5.96 23.64 2.32
CA GLN A 5 7.04 23.11 3.19
C GLN A 5 6.88 21.61 3.47
N ARG A 6 5.63 21.12 3.57
CA ARG A 6 5.37 19.68 3.72
C ARG A 6 5.70 18.90 2.46
N SER A 7 5.30 19.39 1.30
CA SER A 7 5.60 18.74 0.03
C SER A 7 7.11 18.69 -0.25
N THR A 8 7.83 19.78 0.02
CA THR A 8 9.28 19.82 -0.15
C THR A 8 9.98 18.88 0.81
N LEU A 9 9.59 18.84 2.09
CA LEU A 9 10.15 17.90 3.07
C LEU A 9 9.96 16.45 2.64
N VAL A 10 8.75 16.07 2.23
CA VAL A 10 8.46 14.71 1.74
C VAL A 10 9.34 14.40 0.53
N SER A 11 9.39 15.29 -0.45
CA SER A 11 10.20 15.10 -1.65
C SER A 11 11.70 14.95 -1.35
N LEU A 12 12.23 15.74 -0.42
CA LEU A 12 13.64 15.68 -0.02
C LEU A 12 13.95 14.35 0.68
N VAL A 13 13.11 13.92 1.62
CA VAL A 13 13.31 12.64 2.32
C VAL A 13 13.22 11.47 1.34
N THR A 14 12.26 11.49 0.41
CA THR A 14 12.15 10.47 -0.63
C THR A 14 13.38 10.44 -1.53
N ALA A 15 13.84 11.59 -2.01
CA ALA A 15 15.05 11.67 -2.85
C ALA A 15 16.29 11.18 -2.09
N ALA A 16 16.43 11.56 -0.81
CA ALA A 16 17.52 11.09 0.04
C ALA A 16 17.48 9.56 0.25
N CYS A 17 16.29 8.97 0.44
CA CYS A 17 16.14 7.51 0.57
C CYS A 17 16.52 6.79 -0.73
N LEU A 18 16.11 7.31 -1.88
CA LEU A 18 16.48 6.75 -3.18
C LEU A 18 17.98 6.86 -3.43
N ALA A 19 18.57 8.02 -3.14
CA ALA A 19 20.01 8.24 -3.25
C ALA A 19 20.79 7.32 -2.30
N TRP A 20 20.29 7.08 -1.09
CA TRP A 20 20.87 6.13 -0.14
C TRP A 20 20.87 4.71 -0.70
N MET A 21 19.72 4.22 -1.18
CA MET A 21 19.63 2.88 -1.74
C MET A 21 20.51 2.71 -2.97
N ALA A 22 20.55 3.72 -3.85
CA ALA A 22 21.43 3.71 -5.02
C ALA A 22 22.92 3.74 -4.62
N GLY A 23 23.29 4.60 -3.67
CA GLY A 23 24.68 4.76 -3.22
C GLY A 23 25.20 3.54 -2.47
N ILE A 24 24.46 3.04 -1.47
CA ILE A 24 24.85 1.84 -0.72
C ILE A 24 24.74 0.60 -1.61
N GLY A 25 23.71 0.49 -2.45
CA GLY A 25 23.60 -0.60 -3.41
C GLY A 25 24.80 -0.65 -4.36
N TRP A 26 25.22 0.51 -4.88
CA TRP A 26 26.41 0.64 -5.71
C TRP A 26 27.70 0.30 -4.95
N LEU A 27 27.86 0.81 -3.73
CA LEU A 27 29.02 0.51 -2.89
C LEU A 27 29.11 -0.99 -2.59
N MET A 28 27.99 -1.64 -2.25
CA MET A 28 27.95 -3.07 -2.01
C MET A 28 28.29 -3.86 -3.28
N TRP A 29 27.84 -3.39 -4.45
CA TRP A 29 28.17 -3.98 -5.74
C TRP A 29 29.67 -3.92 -6.04
N THR A 30 30.33 -2.78 -5.79
CA THR A 30 31.77 -2.62 -6.07
C THR A 30 32.67 -3.24 -5.01
N THR A 31 32.19 -3.37 -3.78
CA THR A 31 32.93 -3.94 -2.64
C THR A 31 32.62 -5.41 -2.39
N LEU A 32 31.83 -6.05 -3.25
CA LEU A 32 31.58 -7.49 -3.22
C LEU A 32 32.87 -8.24 -3.59
N PRO A 33 33.60 -8.85 -2.62
CA PRO A 33 34.73 -9.68 -3.00
C PRO A 33 34.18 -10.94 -3.67
N GLU A 34 34.89 -11.48 -4.67
CA GLU A 34 34.51 -12.75 -5.33
C GLU A 34 34.32 -13.89 -4.32
N SER A 35 35.01 -13.82 -3.18
CA SER A 35 34.87 -14.75 -2.05
C SER A 35 33.59 -14.60 -1.22
N ALA A 36 32.78 -13.55 -1.40
CA ALA A 36 31.49 -13.41 -0.70
C ALA A 36 30.33 -14.06 -1.46
N VAL A 37 30.50 -14.31 -2.76
CA VAL A 37 29.59 -15.14 -3.58
C VAL A 37 30.13 -16.57 -3.70
N ALA A 38 31.15 -16.89 -2.90
CA ALA A 38 31.73 -18.21 -2.76
C ALA A 38 30.69 -19.19 -2.23
N HIS A 39 29.90 -19.75 -3.14
CA HIS A 39 29.19 -20.98 -2.87
C HIS A 39 30.21 -22.09 -2.56
N HIS A 40 29.74 -23.17 -1.94
CA HIS A 40 30.41 -24.42 -1.63
C HIS A 40 31.31 -25.02 -2.76
N SER A 41 31.23 -24.49 -3.99
CA SER A 41 32.10 -24.81 -5.13
C SER A 41 33.33 -23.90 -5.31
N SER A 42 33.46 -22.84 -4.53
CA SER A 42 34.58 -21.90 -4.62
C SER A 42 35.91 -22.56 -4.26
N SER A 43 36.96 -22.17 -4.96
CA SER A 43 38.33 -22.67 -4.72
C SER A 43 38.78 -22.45 -3.29
N SER A 44 38.39 -21.34 -2.65
CA SER A 44 38.79 -21.03 -1.27
C SER A 44 38.21 -21.98 -0.22
N VAL A 45 36.96 -22.41 -0.38
CA VAL A 45 36.34 -23.42 0.51
C VAL A 45 36.99 -24.77 0.26
N LYS A 46 37.27 -25.09 -1.01
CA LYS A 46 37.94 -26.33 -1.41
C LYS A 46 39.37 -26.42 -0.85
N ASP A 47 40.12 -25.32 -0.89
CA ASP A 47 41.48 -25.23 -0.36
C ASP A 47 41.49 -25.35 1.18
N ARG A 48 40.51 -24.75 1.89
CA ARG A 48 40.35 -24.95 3.34
C ARG A 48 39.97 -26.38 3.69
N MET A 49 39.11 -27.01 2.90
CA MET A 49 38.77 -28.43 3.10
C MET A 49 39.96 -29.35 2.87
N GLU A 50 40.81 -29.08 1.87
CA GLU A 50 42.01 -29.87 1.60
C GLU A 50 43.10 -29.65 2.67
N ALA A 51 43.20 -28.45 3.23
CA ALA A 51 44.15 -28.10 4.30
C ALA A 51 43.73 -28.61 5.68
N GLU A 52 42.46 -28.45 6.06
CA GLU A 52 41.95 -28.73 7.42
C GLU A 52 41.44 -30.18 7.57
N CYS A 53 40.95 -30.82 6.51
CA CYS A 53 40.39 -32.18 6.59
C CYS A 53 41.39 -33.27 6.16
N GLN A 54 42.45 -33.49 6.93
CA GLN A 54 43.34 -34.66 6.76
C GLN A 54 43.03 -35.76 7.80
N GLY A 55 42.90 -37.01 7.35
CA GLY A 55 42.59 -38.14 8.25
C GLY A 55 41.76 -39.25 7.62
N THR A 56 41.13 -40.06 8.46
CA THR A 56 40.29 -41.20 8.05
C THR A 56 39.06 -40.77 7.23
N PHE A 57 38.51 -41.68 6.42
CA PHE A 57 37.33 -41.39 5.57
C PHE A 57 36.15 -40.79 6.36
N LYS A 58 35.90 -41.29 7.57
CA LYS A 58 34.82 -40.78 8.44
C LYS A 58 35.09 -39.36 8.94
N GLN A 59 36.33 -39.03 9.32
CA GLN A 59 36.72 -37.68 9.75
C GLN A 59 36.64 -36.67 8.61
N ARG A 60 37.01 -37.06 7.38
CA ARG A 60 36.87 -36.18 6.21
C ARG A 60 35.41 -35.85 5.90
N TYR A 61 34.49 -36.81 6.09
CA TYR A 61 33.06 -36.56 5.89
C TYR A 61 32.49 -35.61 6.94
N GLN A 62 32.81 -35.81 8.22
CA GLN A 62 32.32 -34.93 9.30
C GLN A 62 32.90 -33.51 9.19
N CYS A 63 34.21 -33.40 8.93
CA CYS A 63 34.88 -32.11 8.70
C CYS A 63 34.29 -31.37 7.49
N LYS A 64 33.93 -32.11 6.43
CA LYS A 64 33.25 -31.54 5.26
C LYS A 64 31.87 -30.97 5.59
N GLU A 65 31.08 -31.70 6.35
CA GLU A 65 29.72 -31.30 6.71
C GLU A 65 29.73 -30.06 7.61
N GLU A 66 30.67 -29.98 8.55
CA GLU A 66 30.82 -28.85 9.47
C GLU A 66 31.26 -27.56 8.75
N ILE A 67 32.22 -27.64 7.83
CA ILE A 67 32.67 -26.49 7.01
C ILE A 67 31.53 -25.98 6.11
N ILE A 68 30.72 -26.88 5.55
CA ILE A 68 29.57 -26.50 4.71
C ILE A 68 28.53 -25.73 5.53
N VAL A 69 28.23 -26.21 6.75
CA VAL A 69 27.26 -25.57 7.63
C VAL A 69 27.76 -24.20 8.10
N GLU A 70 29.02 -24.09 8.51
CA GLU A 70 29.62 -22.83 8.97
C GLU A 70 29.67 -21.80 7.82
N SER A 71 30.13 -22.22 6.64
CA SER A 71 30.19 -21.37 5.45
C SER A 71 28.81 -20.88 5.03
N GLY A 72 27.77 -21.73 5.08
CA GLY A 72 26.40 -21.33 4.77
C GLY A 72 25.87 -20.26 5.74
N ARG A 73 26.22 -20.38 7.03
CA ARG A 73 25.79 -19.44 8.07
C ARG A 73 26.47 -18.07 7.92
N ASP A 74 27.77 -18.06 7.63
CA ASP A 74 28.52 -16.81 7.40
C ASP A 74 28.03 -16.07 6.15
N THR A 75 27.77 -16.79 5.05
CA THR A 75 27.18 -16.20 3.84
C THR A 75 25.80 -15.61 4.14
N PHE A 76 24.96 -16.31 4.91
CA PHE A 76 23.63 -15.82 5.28
C PHE A 76 23.70 -14.55 6.12
N TRP A 77 24.57 -14.49 7.15
CA TRP A 77 24.74 -13.31 7.98
C TRP A 77 25.31 -12.12 7.19
N ASN A 78 26.27 -12.37 6.30
CA ASN A 78 26.84 -11.33 5.46
C ASN A 78 25.80 -10.75 4.49
N LEU A 79 25.01 -11.59 3.82
CA LEU A 79 23.93 -11.11 2.95
C LEU A 79 22.82 -10.39 3.71
N SER A 80 22.42 -10.94 4.87
CA SER A 80 21.37 -10.37 5.71
C SER A 80 21.77 -9.02 6.29
N SER A 81 23.01 -8.87 6.77
CA SER A 81 23.52 -7.58 7.28
C SER A 81 23.57 -6.51 6.18
N ARG A 82 23.98 -6.87 4.95
CA ARG A 82 23.96 -5.96 3.80
C ARG A 82 22.54 -5.54 3.42
N PHE A 83 21.60 -6.48 3.41
CA PHE A 83 20.19 -6.19 3.15
C PHE A 83 19.60 -5.24 4.20
N LEU A 84 19.90 -5.48 5.48
CA LEU A 84 19.50 -4.62 6.58
C LEU A 84 20.08 -3.20 6.44
N LEU A 85 21.35 -3.06 6.08
CA LEU A 85 21.98 -1.74 5.87
C LEU A 85 21.33 -0.91 4.76
N VAL A 86 20.85 -1.56 3.69
CA VAL A 86 20.18 -0.88 2.59
C VAL A 86 18.76 -0.46 2.96
N ILE A 87 18.02 -1.33 3.66
CA ILE A 87 16.56 -1.19 3.82
C ILE A 87 16.14 -0.56 5.15
N VAL A 88 16.86 -0.81 6.23
CA VAL A 88 16.49 -0.29 7.56
C VAL A 88 16.51 1.24 7.60
N PRO A 89 17.51 1.96 7.06
CA PRO A 89 17.53 3.42 7.14
C PRO A 89 16.35 4.10 6.41
N PRO A 90 15.96 3.70 5.18
CA PRO A 90 14.74 4.22 4.54
C PRO A 90 13.45 3.95 5.33
N ILE A 91 13.30 2.77 5.93
CA ILE A 91 12.13 2.45 6.77
C ILE A 91 12.08 3.35 7.99
N ILE A 92 13.20 3.54 8.69
CA ILE A 92 13.26 4.44 9.85
C ILE A 92 12.94 5.88 9.44
N ALA A 93 13.49 6.35 8.32
CA ALA A 93 13.25 7.70 7.83
C ALA A 93 11.76 7.95 7.51
N THR A 94 11.09 6.97 6.90
CA THR A 94 9.65 7.07 6.56
C THR A 94 8.74 7.00 7.79
N VAL A 95 9.06 6.11 8.75
CA VAL A 95 8.34 6.05 10.05
C VAL A 95 8.55 7.33 10.85
N TRP A 96 9.76 7.88 10.86
CA TRP A 96 10.05 9.14 11.51
C TRP A 96 9.32 10.31 10.83
N LEU A 97 9.34 10.38 9.50
CA LEU A 97 8.65 11.43 8.74
C LEU A 97 7.14 11.39 8.98
N SER A 98 6.51 10.21 8.95
CA SER A 98 5.08 10.07 9.22
C SER A 98 4.72 10.50 10.64
N SER A 99 5.52 10.11 11.64
CA SER A 99 5.36 10.55 13.03
C SER A 99 5.54 12.06 13.19
N PHE A 100 6.53 12.64 12.52
CA PHE A 100 6.82 14.08 12.55
C PHE A 100 5.67 14.90 11.92
N LEU A 101 5.17 14.46 10.76
CA LEU A 101 4.03 15.10 10.09
C LEU A 101 2.73 14.98 10.89
N GLY A 102 2.54 13.89 11.63
CA GLY A 102 1.39 13.73 12.54
C GLY A 102 1.40 14.72 13.70
N ARG A 103 2.59 15.07 14.23
CA ARG A 103 2.75 16.04 15.32
C ARG A 103 2.63 17.50 14.85
N HIS A 104 2.81 17.77 13.57
CA HIS A 104 2.74 19.11 12.98
C HIS A 104 1.64 19.19 11.91
N PRO A 105 0.35 19.15 12.30
CA PRO A 105 -0.74 19.28 11.35
C PRO A 105 -0.64 20.63 10.64
N VAL A 106 -0.78 20.60 9.31
CA VAL A 106 -0.85 21.81 8.50
C VAL A 106 -2.18 22.49 8.83
N PRO A 107 -2.19 23.77 9.27
CA PRO A 107 -3.44 24.48 9.49
C PRO A 107 -4.20 24.50 8.16
N LEU A 108 -5.35 23.82 8.14
CA LEU A 108 -6.28 23.88 7.02
C LEU A 108 -6.77 25.32 6.97
N ASN A 109 -6.54 26.00 5.84
CA ASN A 109 -7.03 27.35 5.64
C ASN A 109 -8.56 27.33 5.80
N PRO A 110 -9.13 27.94 6.86
CA PRO A 110 -10.56 27.80 7.17
C PRO A 110 -11.46 28.37 6.05
N GLY A 111 -10.94 29.25 5.20
CA GLY A 111 -11.66 29.82 4.06
C GLY A 111 -11.99 28.84 2.92
N HIS A 112 -11.39 27.65 2.87
CA HIS A 112 -11.67 26.66 1.81
C HIS A 112 -12.71 25.59 2.21
N HIS A 113 -13.11 25.54 3.48
CA HIS A 113 -14.18 24.63 3.92
C HIS A 113 -15.58 25.23 3.79
N GLN A 114 -15.71 26.54 3.62
CA GLN A 114 -17.02 27.19 3.53
C GLN A 114 -17.69 26.95 2.16
N GLU A 115 -16.92 26.77 1.08
CA GLU A 115 -17.47 26.40 -0.24
C GLU A 115 -17.68 24.88 -0.39
N ALA A 116 -16.91 24.05 0.33
CA ALA A 116 -17.01 22.60 0.26
C ALA A 116 -18.35 22.03 0.77
N GLY A 117 -19.08 22.77 1.61
CA GLY A 117 -20.40 22.35 2.11
C GLY A 117 -21.51 22.38 1.05
N GLY A 118 -21.38 23.25 0.03
CA GLY A 118 -22.33 23.37 -1.08
C GLY A 118 -21.84 22.74 -2.39
N ASP A 119 -20.52 22.75 -2.61
CA ASP A 119 -19.91 22.34 -3.87
C ASP A 119 -19.96 20.81 -4.09
N TRP A 120 -19.92 19.99 -3.03
CA TRP A 120 -20.07 18.54 -3.21
C TRP A 120 -21.43 18.14 -3.79
N LYS A 121 -22.51 18.88 -3.47
CA LYS A 121 -23.84 18.65 -4.04
C LYS A 121 -23.89 19.04 -5.51
N GLN A 122 -23.30 20.16 -5.90
CA GLN A 122 -23.23 20.55 -7.32
C GLN A 122 -22.32 19.62 -8.14
N ARG A 123 -21.23 19.15 -7.54
CA ARG A 123 -20.31 18.19 -8.17
C ARG A 123 -20.95 16.81 -8.29
N ALA A 124 -21.63 16.33 -7.25
CA ALA A 124 -22.44 15.13 -7.30
C ALA A 124 -23.57 15.29 -8.32
N PHE A 125 -24.27 16.43 -8.33
CA PHE A 125 -25.34 16.73 -9.29
C PHE A 125 -24.83 16.69 -10.73
N LYS A 126 -23.65 17.23 -11.03
CA LYS A 126 -23.03 17.09 -12.36
C LYS A 126 -22.70 15.65 -12.75
N HIS A 127 -22.36 14.79 -11.78
CA HIS A 127 -22.09 13.37 -12.03
C HIS A 127 -23.37 12.50 -12.01
N THR A 128 -24.46 12.96 -11.40
CA THR A 128 -25.76 12.29 -11.36
C THR A 128 -26.79 12.89 -12.31
N GLN A 129 -26.46 13.97 -13.02
CA GLN A 129 -27.24 14.44 -14.16
C GLN A 129 -26.99 13.45 -15.29
N THR A 130 -27.65 12.31 -15.13
CA THR A 130 -27.80 11.23 -16.08
C THR A 130 -28.02 11.84 -17.45
N GLN A 131 -27.28 11.32 -18.44
CA GLN A 131 -27.62 11.44 -19.86
C GLN A 131 -29.15 11.46 -20.02
N SER A 132 -29.64 12.35 -20.88
CA SER A 132 -31.06 12.34 -21.18
C SER A 132 -31.48 10.91 -21.60
N PRO A 133 -32.69 10.44 -21.23
CA PRO A 133 -33.12 9.07 -21.57
C PRO A 133 -32.98 8.76 -23.07
N GLU A 134 -33.02 9.79 -23.91
CA GLU A 134 -32.84 9.74 -25.36
C GLU A 134 -31.38 9.53 -25.78
N GLU A 135 -30.42 10.15 -25.08
CA GLU A 135 -28.98 9.93 -25.30
C GLU A 135 -28.55 8.55 -24.80
N ALA A 136 -29.04 8.14 -23.62
CA ALA A 136 -28.77 6.80 -23.09
C ALA A 136 -29.37 5.70 -24.00
N ALA A 137 -30.56 5.92 -24.57
CA ALA A 137 -31.17 4.99 -25.52
C ALA A 137 -30.42 4.93 -26.86
N ARG A 138 -29.85 6.05 -27.33
CA ARG A 138 -28.98 6.07 -28.53
C ARG A 138 -27.69 5.29 -28.32
N ASP A 139 -27.03 5.46 -27.18
CA ASP A 139 -25.79 4.76 -26.85
C ASP A 139 -26.00 3.25 -26.66
N LEU A 140 -27.19 2.84 -26.23
CA LEU A 140 -27.59 1.44 -26.10
C LEU A 140 -28.22 0.84 -27.37
N HIS A 141 -28.31 1.60 -28.47
CA HIS A 141 -28.95 1.20 -29.73
C HIS A 141 -30.39 0.65 -29.56
N LEU A 142 -31.11 1.13 -28.54
CA LEU A 142 -32.49 0.73 -28.30
C LEU A 142 -33.41 1.51 -29.22
N ASP A 143 -34.30 0.81 -29.92
CA ASP A 143 -35.31 1.45 -30.75
C ASP A 143 -36.29 2.24 -29.85
N LYS A 144 -36.74 3.41 -30.32
CA LYS A 144 -37.57 4.35 -29.53
C LYS A 144 -38.87 3.73 -29.02
N THR A 145 -39.28 2.63 -29.63
CA THR A 145 -40.49 1.86 -29.36
C THR A 145 -40.38 0.95 -28.13
N GLU A 146 -39.18 0.66 -27.63
CA GLU A 146 -38.96 -0.22 -26.47
C GLU A 146 -38.76 0.53 -25.13
N LEU A 147 -38.76 1.86 -25.13
CA LEU A 147 -38.71 2.64 -23.90
C LEU A 147 -40.00 2.47 -23.07
N PRO A 148 -39.92 2.12 -21.77
CA PRO A 148 -41.07 1.95 -20.89
C PRO A 148 -41.69 3.32 -20.56
N GLY A 149 -42.47 3.84 -21.49
CA GLY A 149 -43.15 5.14 -21.38
C GLY A 149 -44.05 5.49 -22.56
N ALA A 150 -43.87 4.88 -23.72
CA ALA A 150 -44.65 5.20 -24.93
C ALA A 150 -46.07 4.60 -24.96
N ARG A 151 -46.47 3.80 -23.96
CA ARG A 151 -47.85 3.31 -23.79
C ARG A 151 -48.37 3.63 -22.39
N ARG A 152 -48.88 4.85 -22.17
CA ARG A 152 -49.85 5.12 -21.11
C ARG A 152 -50.80 6.24 -21.55
N GLY A 153 -52.10 5.91 -21.53
CA GLY A 153 -53.19 6.85 -21.80
C GLY A 153 -53.31 7.96 -20.75
N PRO A 154 -54.36 8.79 -20.85
CA PRO A 154 -54.48 10.02 -20.08
C PRO A 154 -54.91 9.69 -18.65
N GLY A 155 -53.95 9.64 -17.72
CA GLY A 155 -54.25 9.38 -16.33
C GLY A 155 -53.01 9.43 -15.44
N LYS A 156 -52.78 10.61 -14.85
CA LYS A 156 -51.94 10.87 -13.68
C LYS A 156 -50.44 10.58 -13.86
N ALA A 157 -49.69 11.64 -14.20
CA ALA A 157 -48.26 11.71 -13.97
C ALA A 157 -48.00 11.62 -12.45
N ALA A 158 -47.51 10.46 -11.99
CA ALA A 158 -46.94 10.35 -10.66
C ALA A 158 -45.59 11.07 -10.69
N HIS A 159 -45.51 12.23 -10.04
CA HIS A 159 -44.24 12.88 -9.74
C HIS A 159 -43.46 11.98 -8.77
N HIS A 160 -42.52 11.20 -9.30
CA HIS A 160 -41.52 10.54 -8.46
C HIS A 160 -40.50 11.59 -8.04
N THR A 161 -40.60 12.05 -6.80
CA THR A 161 -39.57 12.87 -6.16
C THR A 161 -38.37 12.01 -5.80
N LEU A 162 -37.17 12.59 -5.82
CA LEU A 162 -35.91 11.90 -5.50
C LEU A 162 -35.92 11.22 -4.11
N ASP A 163 -36.84 11.63 -3.24
CA ASP A 163 -37.06 11.07 -1.90
C ASP A 163 -37.75 9.69 -1.89
N ASP A 164 -38.35 9.24 -3.01
CA ASP A 164 -39.02 7.93 -3.11
C ASP A 164 -38.05 6.77 -3.38
N ILE A 165 -36.83 7.05 -3.88
CA ILE A 165 -35.88 6.02 -4.32
C ILE A 165 -35.17 5.36 -3.14
N ALA A 166 -35.13 6.02 -1.97
CA ALA A 166 -34.82 5.40 -0.70
C ALA A 166 -35.22 6.36 0.43
N PRO A 167 -36.08 5.96 1.38
CA PRO A 167 -36.28 6.73 2.60
C PRO A 167 -34.93 6.89 3.30
N VAL A 168 -34.35 8.09 3.26
CA VAL A 168 -33.01 8.40 3.80
C VAL A 168 -32.94 8.12 5.31
N ASP A 169 -34.09 7.95 5.96
CA ASP A 169 -34.20 7.62 7.38
C ASP A 169 -33.94 6.14 7.70
N ASP A 170 -34.08 5.21 6.76
CA ASP A 170 -34.01 3.78 7.08
C ASP A 170 -32.57 3.31 7.40
N TRP A 171 -31.56 3.84 6.70
CA TRP A 171 -30.17 3.47 6.95
C TRP A 171 -29.62 4.05 8.26
N LYS A 172 -30.00 5.29 8.62
CA LYS A 172 -29.62 5.93 9.89
C LYS A 172 -30.25 5.22 11.09
N SER A 173 -31.49 4.78 10.94
CA SER A 173 -32.21 4.00 11.95
C SER A 173 -31.57 2.63 12.16
N LYS A 174 -31.23 1.93 11.07
CA LYS A 174 -30.49 0.65 11.13
C LYS A 174 -29.09 0.80 11.73
N ALA A 175 -28.35 1.86 11.43
CA ALA A 175 -27.03 2.10 11.99
C ALA A 175 -27.05 2.35 13.52
N LYS A 176 -28.06 3.06 14.03
CA LYS A 176 -28.26 3.22 15.48
C LYS A 176 -28.66 1.91 16.16
N ALA A 177 -29.48 1.08 15.51
CA ALA A 177 -29.84 -0.23 16.05
C ALA A 177 -28.64 -1.17 16.23
N HIS A 178 -27.64 -1.08 15.34
CA HIS A 178 -26.43 -1.92 15.43
C HIS A 178 -25.40 -1.46 16.47
N THR A 179 -25.38 -0.18 16.85
CA THR A 179 -24.40 0.37 17.80
C THR A 179 -24.87 0.30 19.26
N THR A 180 -26.16 0.11 19.49
CA THR A 180 -26.76 0.14 20.84
C THR A 180 -26.99 -1.26 21.44
N ARG A 181 -26.39 -2.33 20.88
CA ARG A 181 -26.51 -3.68 21.49
C ARG A 181 -25.70 -3.72 22.80
N PRO A 182 -26.33 -3.87 23.98
CA PRO A 182 -25.59 -4.09 25.21
C PRO A 182 -24.87 -5.45 25.12
N ARG A 183 -23.58 -5.47 25.50
CA ARG A 183 -22.86 -6.73 25.76
C ARG A 183 -23.66 -7.49 26.82
N MET A 184 -24.09 -8.71 26.49
CA MET A 184 -24.63 -9.61 27.50
C MET A 184 -23.57 -9.86 28.58
N PRO A 185 -23.98 -9.95 29.87
CA PRO A 185 -23.08 -10.36 30.92
C PRO A 185 -22.60 -11.79 30.65
N GLU A 186 -21.30 -11.97 30.82
CA GLU A 186 -20.59 -13.24 30.75
C GLU A 186 -20.98 -14.04 32.00
N ASP A 187 -21.92 -14.97 31.83
CA ASP A 187 -22.32 -15.87 32.91
C ASP A 187 -21.15 -16.79 33.28
N ARG A 188 -20.85 -16.77 34.58
CA ARG A 188 -19.82 -17.53 35.29
C ARG A 188 -20.40 -18.86 35.78
#